data_AF-A0A8J4D147-F1
#
_entry.id   AF-A0A8J4D147-F1
#
_cell.length_a   1.000
_cell.length_b   1.000
_cell.length_c   1.000
_cell.angle_alpha   90.00
_cell.angle_beta   90.00
_cell.angle_gamma   90.00
#
_symmetry.space_group_name_H-M   'P 1'
#
loop_
_entity.id
_entity.type
_entity.pdbx_description
1 polymer ?
#
loop_
_entity_poly.entity_id
_entity_poly.type
_entity_poly.pdbx_seq_one_letter_code
_entity_poly.pdbx_strand_id
1 'polypeptide(L)'
;MAGCAIKSVGFLAVLAANTPSTLQLWSLPMWLAYVGTAVAAGAINLSVISNTSGKGLVAAPLDLSLPQNPTSWGYATCISLYLLTVLACFVPETLFTGDPYSAVTPLLKGIWAPGFLLAAVMSYVLKDASDRGRLGASTFKNLNLGLAALEYGYSIIFGSAILSDQVDIDLPAMSNLGGSLLIATFALYTYATAKK
;
A
#
# COMPACT_ATOMS: atom_id res chain seq x y z
N MET A 1 -21.76 -0.60 8.37
CA MET A 1 -21.33 -2.00 8.18
C MET A 1 -21.14 -2.38 6.70
N ALA A 2 -22.03 -2.00 5.77
CA ALA A 2 -21.90 -2.35 4.34
C ALA A 2 -20.58 -1.88 3.68
N GLY A 3 -20.09 -0.68 3.98
CA GLY A 3 -18.88 -0.13 3.34
C GLY A 3 -17.56 -0.84 3.70
N CYS A 4 -17.50 -1.52 4.84
CA CYS A 4 -16.29 -2.26 5.25
C CYS A 4 -16.26 -3.67 4.66
N ALA A 5 -17.43 -4.31 4.55
CA ALA A 5 -17.58 -5.58 3.83
C ALA A 5 -17.20 -5.45 2.35
N ILE A 6 -17.54 -4.34 1.69
CA ILE A 6 -17.20 -4.10 0.28
C ILE A 6 -15.67 -4.07 0.05
N LYS A 7 -14.89 -3.51 0.98
CA LYS A 7 -13.41 -3.46 0.86
C LYS A 7 -12.76 -4.83 1.06
N SER A 8 -13.27 -5.63 2.00
CA SER A 8 -12.80 -7.01 2.22
C SER A 8 -13.19 -7.94 1.06
N VAL A 9 -14.36 -7.72 0.45
CA VAL A 9 -14.83 -8.48 -0.72
C VAL A 9 -13.99 -8.14 -1.96
N GLY A 10 -13.59 -6.89 -2.17
CA GLY A 10 -12.69 -6.50 -3.26
C GLY A 10 -11.33 -7.21 -3.18
N PHE A 11 -10.75 -7.30 -1.98
CA PHE A 11 -9.49 -8.02 -1.77
C PHE A 11 -9.64 -9.54 -1.98
N LEU A 12 -10.72 -10.15 -1.49
CA LEU A 12 -11.01 -11.57 -1.74
C LEU A 12 -11.30 -11.87 -3.21
N ALA A 13 -11.93 -10.94 -3.94
CA ALA A 13 -12.17 -11.08 -5.38
C ALA A 13 -10.86 -11.00 -6.18
N VAL A 14 -9.93 -10.11 -5.80
CA VAL A 14 -8.58 -10.05 -6.39
C VAL A 14 -7.80 -11.33 -6.07
N LEU A 15 -7.90 -11.85 -4.84
CA LEU A 15 -7.29 -13.12 -4.44
C LEU A 15 -7.83 -14.29 -5.27
N ALA A 16 -9.16 -14.37 -5.43
CA ALA A 16 -9.85 -15.41 -6.20
C ALA A 16 -9.52 -15.33 -7.69
N ALA A 17 -9.48 -14.13 -8.27
CA ALA A 17 -9.16 -13.92 -9.68
C ALA A 17 -7.72 -14.33 -10.03
N ASN A 18 -6.79 -14.28 -9.07
CA ASN A 18 -5.39 -14.66 -9.25
C ASN A 18 -5.06 -16.08 -8.72
N THR A 19 -6.04 -16.81 -8.20
CA THR A 19 -5.82 -18.16 -7.63
C THR A 19 -5.28 -19.19 -8.64
N PRO A 20 -5.76 -19.25 -9.91
CA PRO A 20 -5.27 -20.25 -10.87
C PRO A 20 -3.80 -20.04 -11.27
N SER A 21 -3.37 -18.78 -11.43
CA SER A 21 -2.00 -18.42 -11.80
C SER A 21 -1.03 -18.55 -10.62
N THR A 22 -1.46 -18.24 -9.39
CA THR A 22 -0.63 -18.37 -8.18
C THR A 22 -0.25 -19.82 -7.87
N LEU A 23 -1.14 -20.80 -8.06
CA LEU A 23 -0.89 -22.21 -7.75
C LEU A 23 0.09 -22.89 -8.71
N GLN A 24 0.24 -22.41 -9.95
CA GLN A 24 1.17 -22.99 -10.92
C GLN A 24 2.63 -22.56 -10.67
N LEU A 25 2.82 -21.43 -10.00
CA LEU A 25 4.13 -20.77 -9.88
C LEU A 25 4.68 -20.81 -8.47
N TRP A 26 3.80 -20.98 -7.47
CA TRP A 26 4.20 -21.04 -6.07
C TRP A 26 4.08 -22.45 -5.54
N SER A 27 5.07 -22.86 -4.73
CA SER A 27 4.91 -24.07 -3.94
C SER A 27 3.69 -23.92 -3.04
N LEU A 28 2.95 -25.03 -2.85
CA LEU A 28 1.77 -25.05 -1.98
C LEU A 28 2.00 -24.40 -0.61
N PRO A 29 3.15 -24.60 0.08
CA PRO A 29 3.42 -23.90 1.34
C PRO A 29 3.47 -22.38 1.22
N MET A 30 4.06 -21.83 0.15
CA MET A 30 4.16 -20.39 -0.07
C MET A 30 2.79 -19.78 -0.38
N TRP A 31 1.97 -20.50 -1.15
CA TRP A 31 0.58 -20.14 -1.39
C TRP A 31 -0.26 -20.11 -0.11
N LEU A 32 -0.16 -21.16 0.72
CA LEU A 32 -0.84 -21.24 2.01
C LEU A 32 -0.37 -20.15 2.98
N ALA A 33 0.91 -19.81 2.98
CA ALA A 33 1.43 -18.71 3.77
C ALA A 33 0.82 -17.37 3.35
N TYR A 34 0.78 -17.08 2.05
CA TYR A 34 0.17 -15.85 1.52
C TYR A 34 -1.32 -15.73 1.86
N VAL A 35 -2.10 -16.77 1.56
CA VAL A 35 -3.54 -16.80 1.88
C VAL A 35 -3.76 -16.75 3.39
N GLY A 36 -2.94 -17.47 4.17
CA GLY A 36 -2.98 -17.44 5.62
C GLY A 36 -2.73 -16.05 6.19
N THR A 37 -1.71 -15.34 5.71
CA THR A 37 -1.43 -13.95 6.11
C THR A 37 -2.55 -13.00 5.71
N ALA A 38 -3.08 -13.14 4.49
CA ALA A 38 -4.22 -12.37 4.00
C ALA A 38 -5.48 -12.56 4.87
N VAL A 39 -5.83 -13.80 5.18
CA VAL A 39 -6.97 -14.15 6.04
C VAL A 39 -6.74 -13.69 7.48
N ALA A 40 -5.54 -13.89 8.03
CA ALA A 40 -5.20 -13.44 9.37
C ALA A 40 -5.27 -11.90 9.49
N ALA A 41 -4.73 -11.17 8.52
CA ALA A 41 -4.84 -9.71 8.45
C ALA A 41 -6.31 -9.27 8.35
N GLY A 42 -7.12 -9.95 7.52
CA GLY A 42 -8.56 -9.74 7.44
C GLY A 42 -9.27 -9.94 8.78
N ALA A 43 -8.99 -11.05 9.48
CA ALA A 43 -9.56 -11.38 10.77
C ALA A 43 -9.14 -10.42 11.89
N ILE A 44 -7.87 -10.02 11.94
CA ILE A 44 -7.36 -9.02 12.89
C ILE A 44 -8.08 -7.68 12.66
N ASN A 45 -8.17 -7.22 11.42
CA ASN A 45 -8.89 -5.99 11.10
C ASN A 45 -10.37 -6.10 11.49
N LEU A 46 -11.04 -7.21 11.16
CA LEU A 46 -12.43 -7.43 11.55
C LEU A 46 -12.62 -7.40 13.07
N SER A 47 -11.69 -8.02 13.81
CA SER A 47 -11.69 -8.05 15.28
C SER A 47 -11.45 -6.67 15.89
N VAL A 48 -10.50 -5.89 15.36
CA VAL A 48 -10.27 -4.51 15.80
C VAL A 48 -11.54 -3.69 15.58
N ILE A 49 -12.13 -3.79 14.38
CA ILE A 49 -13.36 -3.10 13.99
C ILE A 49 -14.52 -3.50 14.92
N SER A 50 -14.73 -4.79 15.18
CA SER A 50 -15.81 -5.25 16.06
C SER A 50 -15.64 -4.75 17.49
N ASN A 51 -14.41 -4.71 17.99
CA ASN A 51 -14.10 -4.30 19.37
C ASN A 51 -14.02 -2.77 19.58
N THR A 52 -13.90 -1.97 18.52
CA THR A 52 -13.99 -0.48 18.61
C THR A 52 -15.42 0.06 18.43
N SER A 53 -16.39 -0.79 18.11
CA SER A 53 -17.70 -0.38 17.54
C SER A 53 -18.77 0.15 18.51
N GLY A 54 -18.43 0.49 19.77
CA GLY A 54 -19.36 1.15 20.69
C GLY A 54 -19.86 2.53 20.20
N LYS A 55 -19.20 3.12 19.21
CA LYS A 55 -19.68 4.28 18.44
C LYS A 55 -19.74 3.87 16.97
N GLY A 56 -20.94 3.86 16.39
CA GLY A 56 -21.22 3.24 15.09
C GLY A 56 -20.17 3.50 14.02
N LEU A 57 -19.69 2.42 13.38
CA LEU A 57 -18.82 2.40 12.21
C LEU A 57 -19.56 2.85 10.94
N VAL A 58 -20.19 4.02 11.00
CA VAL A 58 -20.50 4.74 9.78
C VAL A 58 -19.16 5.25 9.30
N ALA A 59 -18.66 4.67 8.21
CA ALA A 59 -17.48 5.20 7.55
C ALA A 59 -17.75 6.69 7.32
N ALA A 60 -16.91 7.55 7.89
CA ALA A 60 -17.02 8.97 7.61
C ALA A 60 -17.01 9.14 6.07
N PRO A 61 -17.87 10.00 5.51
CA PRO A 61 -17.84 10.26 4.09
C PRO A 61 -16.40 10.63 3.67
N LEU A 62 -16.01 10.18 2.47
CA LEU A 62 -14.71 10.53 1.91
C LEU A 62 -14.58 12.04 1.87
N ASP A 63 -13.62 12.56 2.63
CA ASP A 63 -13.29 13.97 2.65
C ASP A 63 -12.35 14.27 1.48
N LEU A 64 -12.95 14.78 0.41
CA LEU A 64 -12.25 15.18 -0.81
C LEU A 64 -11.81 16.65 -0.77
N SER A 65 -11.80 17.28 0.42
CA SER A 65 -11.29 18.63 0.57
C SER A 65 -9.83 18.75 0.15
N LEU A 66 -9.49 19.90 -0.43
CA LEU A 66 -8.11 20.20 -0.81
C LEU A 66 -7.21 20.24 0.44
N PRO A 67 -5.95 19.78 0.34
CA PRO A 67 -5.01 19.83 1.46
C PRO A 67 -4.80 21.26 1.96
N GLN A 68 -4.80 21.43 3.29
CA GLN A 68 -4.76 22.76 3.92
C GLN A 68 -3.34 23.22 4.29
N ASN A 69 -2.36 22.31 4.30
CA ASN A 69 -0.98 22.62 4.63
C ASN A 69 0.03 21.79 3.79
N PRO A 70 1.31 22.18 3.76
CA PRO A 70 2.32 21.53 2.92
C PRO A 70 2.48 20.02 3.19
N THR A 71 2.38 19.61 4.46
CA THR A 71 2.48 18.20 4.84
C THR A 71 1.30 17.40 4.30
N SER A 72 0.10 17.96 4.36
CA SER A 72 -1.10 17.36 3.77
C SER A 72 -1.00 17.24 2.25
N TRP A 73 -0.39 18.23 1.58
CA TRP A 73 -0.07 18.14 0.15
C TRP A 73 0.91 16.98 -0.14
N GLY A 74 1.92 16.80 0.71
CA GLY A 74 2.83 15.65 0.61
C GLY A 74 2.09 14.31 0.65
N TYR A 75 1.18 14.13 1.61
CA TYR A 75 0.36 12.91 1.65
C TYR A 75 -0.63 12.81 0.48
N ALA A 76 -1.21 13.91 0.01
CA ALA A 76 -2.08 13.88 -1.17
C ALA A 76 -1.32 13.39 -2.42
N THR A 77 -0.08 13.85 -2.62
CA THR A 77 0.81 13.32 -3.66
C THR A 77 1.07 11.83 -3.47
N CYS A 78 1.34 11.38 -2.24
CA CYS A 78 1.51 9.94 -1.95
C CYS A 78 0.26 9.13 -2.31
N ILE A 79 -0.95 9.60 -1.93
CA ILE A 79 -2.22 8.95 -2.29
C ILE A 79 -2.33 8.82 -3.81
N SER A 80 -2.10 9.91 -4.55
CA SER A 80 -2.18 9.91 -6.01
C SER A 80 -1.17 8.93 -6.62
N LEU A 81 0.08 8.95 -6.17
CA LEU A 81 1.11 8.02 -6.63
C LEU A 81 0.70 6.58 -6.37
N TYR A 82 0.30 6.22 -5.15
CA TYR A 82 -0.13 4.85 -4.85
C TYR A 82 -1.33 4.41 -5.65
N LEU A 83 -2.35 5.26 -5.84
CA LEU A 83 -3.51 4.90 -6.66
C LEU A 83 -3.13 4.72 -8.13
N LEU A 84 -2.26 5.57 -8.67
CA LEU A 84 -1.72 5.39 -10.02
C LEU A 84 -0.92 4.10 -10.13
N THR A 85 -0.12 3.76 -9.11
CA THR A 85 0.63 2.50 -9.04
C THR A 85 -0.30 1.30 -8.99
N VAL A 86 -1.38 1.35 -8.20
CA VAL A 86 -2.41 0.30 -8.17
C VAL A 86 -3.02 0.11 -9.55
N LEU A 87 -3.42 1.20 -10.23
CA LEU A 87 -3.96 1.14 -11.58
C LEU A 87 -2.94 0.53 -12.55
N ALA A 88 -1.68 0.94 -12.46
CA ALA A 88 -0.60 0.42 -13.29
C ALA A 88 -0.32 -1.08 -13.07
N CYS A 89 -0.56 -1.62 -11.87
CA CYS A 89 -0.50 -3.06 -11.63
C CYS A 89 -1.53 -3.85 -12.45
N PHE A 90 -2.62 -3.21 -12.93
CA PHE A 90 -3.62 -3.84 -13.79
C PHE A 90 -3.46 -3.48 -15.28
N VAL A 91 -2.52 -2.60 -15.62
CA VAL A 91 -2.19 -2.31 -17.02
C VAL A 91 -1.25 -3.41 -17.56
N PRO A 92 -1.55 -3.99 -18.74
CA PRO A 92 -0.76 -5.07 -19.31
C PRO A 92 0.68 -4.69 -19.66
N GLU A 93 0.99 -3.39 -19.79
CA GLU A 93 2.29 -2.91 -20.26
C GLU A 93 3.16 -2.28 -19.16
N THR A 94 4.42 -2.69 -19.17
CA THR A 94 5.66 -1.99 -18.76
C THR A 94 5.92 -1.53 -17.32
N LEU A 95 4.99 -1.50 -16.36
CA LEU A 95 5.31 -0.75 -15.14
C LEU A 95 6.21 -1.44 -14.08
N PHE A 96 6.58 -2.72 -14.22
CA PHE A 96 7.30 -3.42 -13.13
C PHE A 96 8.41 -4.41 -13.50
N THR A 97 8.47 -4.93 -14.72
CA THR A 97 9.48 -5.93 -15.12
C THR A 97 9.61 -5.91 -16.64
N GLY A 98 10.85 -5.96 -17.15
CA GLY A 98 11.19 -5.84 -18.58
C GLY A 98 10.62 -6.93 -19.49
N ASP A 99 9.85 -7.88 -18.95
CA ASP A 99 9.12 -8.89 -19.73
C ASP A 99 7.64 -9.02 -19.28
N PRO A 100 6.68 -8.49 -20.06
CA PRO A 100 5.25 -8.66 -19.79
C PRO A 100 4.78 -10.12 -19.98
N TYR A 101 5.61 -11.00 -20.54
CA TYR A 101 5.31 -12.42 -20.79
C TYR A 101 5.83 -13.37 -19.71
N SER A 102 6.57 -12.85 -18.71
CA SER A 102 6.95 -13.64 -17.55
C SER A 102 5.73 -14.03 -16.71
N ALA A 103 5.57 -15.32 -16.44
CA ALA A 103 4.48 -15.85 -15.62
C ALA A 103 4.49 -15.28 -14.17
N VAL A 104 5.65 -14.79 -13.71
CA VAL A 104 5.83 -14.21 -12.38
C VAL A 104 5.33 -12.75 -12.30
N THR A 105 5.30 -12.04 -13.43
CA THR A 105 4.92 -10.61 -13.50
C THR A 105 3.48 -10.35 -13.01
N PRO A 106 2.44 -11.08 -13.47
CA PRO A 106 1.08 -10.91 -12.96
C PRO A 106 0.93 -11.19 -11.46
N LEU A 107 1.72 -12.14 -10.94
CA LEU A 107 1.69 -12.49 -9.52
C LEU A 107 2.23 -11.39 -8.64
N LEU A 108 3.42 -10.88 -8.96
CA LEU A 108 4.03 -9.76 -8.25
C LEU A 108 3.07 -8.55 -8.26
N LYS A 109 2.50 -8.23 -9.42
CA LYS A 109 1.49 -7.17 -9.56
C LYS A 109 0.27 -7.41 -8.64
N GLY A 110 -0.25 -8.63 -8.59
CA GLY A 110 -1.39 -8.99 -7.73
C GLY A 110 -1.10 -8.93 -6.22
N ILE A 111 0.13 -9.18 -5.81
CA ILE A 111 0.55 -9.11 -4.39
C ILE A 111 0.84 -7.67 -3.98
N TRP A 112 1.42 -6.88 -4.88
CA TRP A 112 1.88 -5.53 -4.58
C TRP A 112 0.73 -4.51 -4.64
N ALA A 113 -0.24 -4.70 -5.53
CA ALA A 113 -1.40 -3.80 -5.65
C ALA A 113 -2.17 -3.61 -4.33
N PRO A 114 -2.50 -4.67 -3.55
CA PRO A 114 -3.10 -4.50 -2.23
C PRO A 114 -2.22 -3.70 -1.25
N GLY A 115 -0.90 -3.88 -1.30
CA GLY A 115 0.05 -3.13 -0.48
C GLY A 115 0.03 -1.64 -0.79
N PHE A 116 0.08 -1.28 -2.08
CA PHE A 116 -0.05 0.11 -2.51
C PHE A 116 -1.42 0.70 -2.18
N LEU A 117 -2.51 -0.06 -2.31
CA LEU A 117 -3.84 0.39 -1.91
C LEU A 117 -3.90 0.66 -0.40
N LEU A 118 -3.30 -0.19 0.42
CA LEU A 118 -3.19 0.03 1.86
C LEU A 118 -2.36 1.30 2.16
N ALA A 119 -1.23 1.49 1.48
CA ALA A 119 -0.40 2.69 1.63
C ALA A 119 -1.13 3.98 1.21
N ALA A 120 -1.99 3.93 0.18
CA ALA A 120 -2.88 5.02 -0.20
C ALA A 120 -3.87 5.36 0.92
N VAL A 121 -4.49 4.35 1.53
CA VAL A 121 -5.42 4.54 2.66
C VAL A 121 -4.71 5.10 3.88
N MET A 122 -3.50 4.61 4.21
CA MET A 122 -2.69 5.15 5.30
C MET A 122 -2.36 6.63 5.04
N SER A 123 -1.94 6.96 3.82
CA SER A 123 -1.64 8.34 3.42
C SER A 123 -2.87 9.24 3.50
N TYR A 124 -4.06 8.75 3.15
CA TYR A 124 -5.32 9.48 3.34
C TYR A 124 -5.61 9.78 4.81
N VAL A 125 -5.42 8.82 5.71
CA VAL A 125 -5.59 9.02 7.15
C VAL A 125 -4.57 10.04 7.69
N LEU A 126 -3.33 9.99 7.20
CA LEU A 126 -2.27 10.91 7.59
C LEU A 126 -2.50 12.33 7.03
N LYS A 127 -3.07 12.46 5.83
CA LYS A 127 -3.54 13.73 5.25
C LYS A 127 -4.59 14.39 6.14
N ASP A 128 -5.64 13.66 6.54
CA ASP A 128 -6.68 14.18 7.45
C ASP A 128 -6.09 14.56 8.82
N ALA A 129 -5.22 13.71 9.38
CA ALA A 129 -4.54 14.01 10.63
C ALA A 129 -3.65 15.27 10.54
N SER A 130 -3.01 15.47 9.39
CA SER A 130 -2.19 16.64 9.09
C SER A 130 -3.03 17.91 9.00
N ASP A 131 -4.14 17.89 8.26
CA ASP A 131 -5.06 19.03 8.12
C ASP A 131 -5.61 19.47 9.49
N ARG A 132 -5.88 18.52 10.38
CA ARG A 132 -6.39 18.79 11.74
C ARG A 132 -5.31 19.09 12.79
N GLY A 133 -4.02 19.13 12.41
CA GLY A 133 -2.92 19.35 13.35
C GLY A 133 -2.74 18.24 14.39
N ARG A 134 -3.12 17.00 14.07
CA ARG A 134 -3.12 15.84 14.98
C ARG A 134 -1.98 14.85 14.74
N LEU A 135 -1.09 15.10 13.78
CA LEU A 135 0.04 14.21 13.44
C LEU A 135 0.94 13.83 14.63
N GLY A 136 0.99 14.66 15.68
CA GLY A 136 1.74 14.41 16.90
C GLY A 136 1.26 13.24 17.75
N ALA A 137 0.01 12.79 17.56
CA ALA A 137 -0.54 11.69 18.34
C ALA A 137 0.19 10.37 18.03
N SER A 138 0.40 9.55 19.05
CA SER A 138 1.17 8.29 18.95
C SER A 138 0.68 7.38 17.83
N THR A 139 -0.65 7.29 17.61
CA THR A 139 -1.24 6.50 16.54
C THR A 139 -0.77 6.96 15.16
N PHE A 140 -0.80 8.26 14.87
CA PHE A 140 -0.40 8.79 13.56
C PHE A 140 1.12 8.78 13.38
N LYS A 141 1.89 8.97 14.46
CA LYS A 141 3.35 8.76 14.44
C LYS A 141 3.71 7.33 14.08
N ASN A 142 3.10 6.35 14.74
CA ASN A 142 3.34 4.94 14.42
C ASN A 142 2.88 4.59 13.01
N LEU A 143 1.79 5.21 12.53
CA LEU A 143 1.32 5.02 11.17
C LEU A 143 2.32 5.57 10.14
N ASN A 144 2.92 6.74 10.39
CA ASN A 144 4.01 7.27 9.56
C ASN A 144 5.24 6.38 9.55
N LEU A 145 5.66 5.88 10.72
CA LEU A 145 6.78 4.95 10.81
C LEU A 145 6.48 3.65 10.04
N GLY A 146 5.25 3.15 10.12
CA GLY A 146 4.81 1.98 9.35
C GLY A 146 4.85 2.22 7.85
N LEU A 147 4.41 3.40 7.39
CA LEU A 147 4.49 3.79 5.97
C LEU A 147 5.95 3.88 5.50
N ALA A 148 6.82 4.52 6.30
CA ALA A 148 8.24 4.60 6.00
C ALA A 148 8.91 3.21 5.92
N ALA A 149 8.60 2.32 6.86
CA ALA A 149 9.13 0.97 6.87
C ALA A 149 8.66 0.15 5.65
N LEU A 150 7.40 0.32 5.25
CA LEU A 150 6.84 -0.34 4.05
C LEU A 150 7.58 0.10 2.78
N GLU A 151 7.79 1.40 2.59
CA GLU A 151 8.50 1.93 1.42
C GLU A 151 10.00 1.60 1.42
N TYR A 152 10.67 1.63 2.58
CA TYR A 152 12.06 1.17 2.63
C TYR A 152 12.17 -0.32 2.32
N GLY A 153 11.27 -1.15 2.84
CA GLY A 153 11.22 -2.58 2.53
C GLY A 153 11.01 -2.83 1.04
N TYR A 154 10.06 -2.11 0.43
CA TYR A 154 9.86 -2.10 -1.02
C TYR A 154 11.13 -1.71 -1.77
N SER A 155 11.76 -0.60 -1.40
CA SER A 155 12.95 -0.06 -2.07
C SER A 155 14.13 -1.03 -2.01
N ILE A 156 14.29 -1.74 -0.89
CA ILE A 156 15.34 -2.75 -0.73
C ILE A 156 15.06 -3.92 -1.68
N ILE A 157 13.85 -4.47 -1.68
CA ILE A 157 13.50 -5.61 -2.53
C ILE A 157 13.62 -5.23 -4.02
N PHE A 158 13.07 -4.08 -4.41
CA PHE A 158 13.11 -3.62 -5.80
C PHE A 158 14.53 -3.24 -6.24
N GLY A 159 15.29 -2.56 -5.38
CA GLY A 159 16.70 -2.26 -5.63
C GLY A 159 17.57 -3.53 -5.75
N SER A 160 17.31 -4.56 -4.94
CA SER A 160 17.98 -5.86 -5.07
C SER A 160 17.64 -6.56 -6.38
N ALA A 161 16.41 -6.43 -6.88
CA ALA A 161 16.01 -6.98 -8.19
C ALA A 161 16.77 -6.28 -9.33
N ILE A 162 16.94 -4.97 -9.25
CA ILE A 162 17.77 -4.20 -10.19
C ILE A 162 19.23 -4.66 -10.14
N LEU A 163 19.82 -4.78 -8.95
CA LEU A 163 21.22 -5.21 -8.77
C LEU A 163 21.47 -6.67 -9.17
N SER A 164 20.42 -7.47 -9.30
CA SER A 164 20.49 -8.89 -9.70
C SER A 164 20.13 -9.10 -11.18
N ASP A 165 20.07 -8.04 -11.98
CA ASP A 165 19.69 -8.04 -13.40
C ASP A 165 18.31 -8.67 -13.67
N GLN A 166 17.39 -8.64 -12.70
CA GLN A 166 16.00 -9.10 -12.88
C GLN A 166 15.09 -7.98 -13.42
N VAL A 167 15.52 -6.73 -13.28
CA VAL A 167 14.84 -5.52 -13.75
C VAL A 167 15.88 -4.65 -14.44
N ASP A 168 15.58 -4.22 -15.66
CA ASP A 168 16.46 -3.34 -16.42
C ASP A 168 16.62 -1.98 -15.71
N ILE A 169 17.83 -1.43 -15.76
CA ILE A 169 18.12 -0.07 -15.25
C ILE A 169 17.64 0.94 -16.30
N ASP A 170 16.35 1.21 -16.31
CA ASP A 170 15.73 2.21 -17.17
C ASP A 170 15.14 3.39 -16.36
N LEU A 171 14.67 4.42 -17.08
CA LEU A 171 14.11 5.62 -16.45
C LEU A 171 12.86 5.29 -15.60
N PRO A 172 11.89 4.47 -16.05
CA PRO A 172 10.78 4.02 -15.22
C PRO A 172 11.20 3.33 -13.91
N ALA A 173 12.11 2.36 -13.96
CA ALA A 173 12.57 1.63 -12.77
C ALA A 173 13.26 2.57 -11.79
N MET A 174 14.16 3.43 -12.28
CA MET A 174 14.85 4.41 -11.44
C MET A 174 13.90 5.47 -10.86
N SER A 175 12.91 5.91 -11.62
CA SER A 175 11.88 6.84 -11.15
C SER A 175 11.01 6.21 -10.05
N ASN A 176 10.68 4.93 -10.19
CA ASN A 176 9.89 4.21 -9.20
C ASN A 176 10.66 4.03 -7.88
N LEU A 177 11.91 3.56 -7.97
CA LEU A 177 12.80 3.45 -6.81
C LEU A 177 13.02 4.80 -6.12
N GLY A 178 13.28 5.85 -6.90
CA GLY A 178 13.45 7.21 -6.38
C GLY A 178 12.17 7.75 -5.72
N GLY A 179 11.01 7.49 -6.32
CA GLY A 179 9.71 7.87 -5.77
C GLY A 179 9.43 7.19 -4.42
N SER A 180 9.66 5.88 -4.34
CA SER A 180 9.51 5.12 -3.08
C SER A 180 10.45 5.65 -1.99
N LEU A 181 11.74 5.87 -2.30
CA LEU A 181 12.70 6.42 -1.34
C LEU A 181 12.32 7.84 -0.88
N LEU A 182 11.78 8.66 -1.78
CA LEU A 182 11.27 9.99 -1.44
C LEU A 182 10.10 9.89 -0.44
N ILE A 183 9.13 9.01 -0.72
CA ILE A 183 7.97 8.80 0.18
C ILE A 183 8.44 8.26 1.54
N ALA A 184 9.34 7.27 1.55
CA ALA A 184 9.91 6.71 2.77
C ALA A 184 10.58 7.81 3.64
N THR A 185 11.39 8.65 3.00
CA THR A 185 12.10 9.75 3.65
C THR A 185 11.14 10.81 4.16
N PHE A 186 10.10 11.15 3.39
CA PHE A 186 9.06 12.08 3.80
C PHE A 186 8.27 11.57 5.02
N ALA A 187 7.84 10.30 5.00
CA ALA A 187 7.14 9.66 6.12
C ALA A 187 8.02 9.59 7.39
N LEU A 188 9.31 9.30 7.23
CA LEU A 188 10.26 9.28 8.35
C LEU A 188 10.52 10.70 8.90
N TYR A 189 10.66 11.70 8.02
CA TYR A 189 10.82 13.10 8.40
C TYR A 189 9.62 13.61 9.19
N THR A 190 8.40 13.35 8.70
CA THR A 190 7.16 13.75 9.39
C THR A 190 6.99 13.02 10.72
N TYR A 191 7.37 11.74 10.81
CA TYR A 191 7.44 11.03 12.09
C TYR A 191 8.38 11.72 13.10
N ALA A 192 9.58 12.11 12.65
CA ALA A 192 10.60 12.73 13.50
C ALA A 192 10.21 14.15 13.95
N THR A 193 9.56 14.92 13.08
CA THR A 193 9.25 16.34 13.32
C THR A 193 7.85 16.62 13.85
N ALA A 194 6.95 15.63 13.83
CA ALA A 194 5.61 15.77 14.42
C ALA A 194 5.69 16.04 15.93
N LYS A 195 5.31 17.27 16.32
CA LYS A 195 5.20 17.72 17.71
C LYS A 195 3.86 17.25 18.30
N LYS A 196 3.88 16.88 19.59
CA LYS A 196 2.68 16.54 20.36
C LYS A 196 1.76 17.74 20.55
#